data_AF-A0A8H3QAR6-F1
#
_entry.id   AF-A0A8H3QAR6-F1
#
_cell.length_a   1.000
_cell.length_b   1.000
_cell.length_c   1.000
_cell.angle_alpha   90.00
_cell.angle_beta   90.00
_cell.angle_gamma   90.00
#
_symmetry.space_group_name_H-M   'P 1'
#
loop_
_entity.id
_entity.type
_entity.pdbx_description
1 polymer ?
#
loop_
_entity_poly.entity_id
_entity_poly.type
_entity_poly.pdbx_seq_one_letter_code
_entity_poly.pdbx_strand_id
1 'polypeptide(L)'
;MEFINAPTGHNNLIEFNEQAYYTSRIFDFTSEELNKILEESQELKFFEKGENIEQEFFKLKQIAETSQNELKEKQIELITLQQKNSQFEQDIQDLKFNLNVKIKEFVEKENTLQTQIDQLKQEKIGTLQDEKFTVKKLTKLEKKINQLEQKLNNEEQINQNLKLDLATQIKEFANKEDILQTQIFDLQNEIYEKEALTNNLTKQLEQNKLTNQKVQSQIDQLEQEKINLQKKLIQTETNIQELEFLQKNLFEQKEQLEIKLNQSQINYEQLEQEKINLQKKIEEILQDQKLTDKLKSKLTKLEKEINQLEQKLSNEKQIKEQLTQALYIKDDKINELEQKLINLDNERIKKLKDKSTEINEIKKKLIIKLSSGENTKEIHKEREDKEKEMNELKQELSRTSVSYNANRKKQVFNQVNNFMKSKDNFLTLRKEAIEKLQNCYDHLESSTNKKRVEDKYTKEFQNILVKYNNGLLKLNKDYNSLMNIIQKNKELEVTLKINDILKLKSFNIDRYNIFRFATNSQEGNRIKLNSSMMAKDIKSLKKNLDELKVELEQEEKELKNLE
;
A
#
# COMPACT_ATOMS: atom_id res chain seq x y z
N MET A 1 51.59 13.40 -146.27
CA MET A 1 51.42 14.33 -147.39
C MET A 1 51.18 13.54 -148.66
N GLU A 2 50.68 14.22 -149.68
CA GLU A 2 50.71 13.79 -151.08
C GLU A 2 52.16 13.66 -151.62
N PHE A 3 52.32 12.87 -152.69
CA PHE A 3 53.15 13.16 -153.88
C PHE A 3 54.70 13.27 -153.70
N ILE A 4 55.55 13.26 -154.75
CA ILE A 4 55.59 12.52 -156.03
C ILE A 4 57.05 12.63 -156.60
N ASN A 5 57.41 11.88 -157.66
CA ASN A 5 58.70 11.93 -158.40
C ASN A 5 59.94 11.41 -157.61
N ALA A 6 60.95 10.72 -158.18
CA ALA A 6 61.77 10.91 -159.40
C ALA A 6 62.75 12.11 -159.24
N PRO A 7 64.03 12.05 -159.71
CA PRO A 7 64.38 11.79 -161.13
C PRO A 7 65.78 11.14 -161.44
N THR A 8 66.12 11.07 -162.76
CA THR A 8 67.46 11.13 -163.44
C THR A 8 68.76 10.83 -162.66
N GLY A 9 69.77 10.08 -163.14
CA GLY A 9 70.32 9.91 -164.50
C GLY A 9 71.88 10.01 -164.48
N HIS A 10 72.57 9.72 -165.59
CA HIS A 10 74.02 9.97 -165.86
C HIS A 10 75.07 9.08 -165.13
N ASN A 11 76.30 8.80 -165.62
CA ASN A 11 77.03 9.18 -166.87
C ASN A 11 78.26 8.24 -167.18
N ASN A 12 78.68 8.15 -168.46
CA ASN A 12 80.09 8.08 -168.98
C ASN A 12 81.08 6.93 -168.58
N LEU A 13 82.19 6.55 -169.28
CA LEU A 13 82.84 6.77 -170.61
C LEU A 13 83.33 5.34 -171.11
N ILE A 14 84.46 4.97 -171.78
CA ILE A 14 85.68 5.59 -172.38
C ILE A 14 86.39 4.66 -173.43
N GLU A 15 87.06 5.20 -174.45
CA GLU A 15 88.14 4.60 -175.29
C GLU A 15 88.91 5.76 -175.99
N PHE A 16 90.12 5.61 -176.58
CA PHE A 16 91.39 5.12 -176.00
C PHE A 16 92.57 5.96 -176.60
N ASN A 17 93.83 5.57 -176.45
CA ASN A 17 95.00 6.49 -176.42
C ASN A 17 96.21 6.07 -177.30
N GLU A 18 97.17 6.98 -177.57
CA GLU A 18 98.55 6.65 -178.03
C GLU A 18 99.64 7.60 -177.45
N GLN A 19 100.93 7.41 -177.78
CA GLN A 19 102.13 7.82 -177.00
C GLN A 19 102.88 9.05 -177.60
N ALA A 20 103.58 9.95 -176.88
CA ALA A 20 104.80 9.87 -176.02
C ALA A 20 106.07 9.40 -176.78
N TYR A 21 107.31 9.92 -176.59
CA TYR A 21 107.91 10.83 -175.57
C TYR A 21 108.45 12.14 -176.26
N TYR A 22 109.48 12.94 -175.89
CA TYR A 22 110.58 12.96 -174.88
C TYR A 22 111.07 14.43 -174.64
N THR A 23 112.11 14.68 -173.83
CA THR A 23 112.60 16.05 -173.45
C THR A 23 114.09 16.11 -173.04
N SER A 24 114.71 17.31 -173.08
CA SER A 24 115.64 17.81 -172.04
C SER A 24 115.88 19.35 -172.15
N ARG A 25 116.26 20.01 -171.04
CA ARG A 25 116.45 21.48 -170.90
C ARG A 25 117.90 21.94 -171.09
N ILE A 26 118.14 23.25 -171.31
CA ILE A 26 119.11 24.09 -170.55
C ILE A 26 118.87 25.61 -170.79
N PHE A 27 119.53 26.45 -169.97
CA PHE A 27 119.34 27.88 -169.65
C PHE A 27 119.41 28.94 -170.77
N ASP A 28 118.79 30.10 -170.49
CA ASP A 28 119.16 31.44 -171.00
C ASP A 28 120.30 32.07 -170.17
N PHE A 29 121.19 32.85 -170.80
CA PHE A 29 121.59 34.19 -170.30
C PHE A 29 122.25 35.05 -171.42
N THR A 30 122.34 36.35 -171.18
CA THR A 30 122.70 37.41 -172.16
C THR A 30 124.20 37.71 -172.28
N SER A 31 124.65 38.12 -173.48
CA SER A 31 125.27 39.44 -173.70
C SER A 31 125.47 39.74 -175.20
N GLU A 32 125.57 41.04 -175.53
CA GLU A 32 125.90 41.56 -176.87
C GLU A 32 127.38 42.01 -176.92
N GLU A 33 127.91 42.24 -178.12
CA GLU A 33 129.23 42.81 -178.43
C GLU A 33 130.49 41.99 -178.05
N LEU A 34 131.10 41.35 -179.05
CA LEU A 34 132.30 41.94 -179.66
C LEU A 34 132.42 41.57 -181.14
N ASN A 35 133.12 42.42 -181.90
CA ASN A 35 133.34 42.30 -183.33
C ASN A 35 134.67 41.58 -183.67
N LYS A 36 134.95 41.46 -184.97
CA LYS A 36 136.23 41.06 -185.59
C LYS A 36 137.50 41.38 -184.76
N ILE A 37 138.38 40.39 -184.60
CA ILE A 37 139.87 40.47 -184.70
C ILE A 37 140.35 39.01 -184.89
N LEU A 38 141.14 38.64 -185.91
CA LEU A 38 141.48 39.31 -187.17
C LEU A 38 141.99 38.26 -188.20
N GLU A 39 142.06 38.62 -189.48
CA GLU A 39 143.06 38.08 -190.41
C GLU A 39 144.30 39.00 -190.42
N GLU A 40 145.33 38.66 -191.21
CA GLU A 40 146.60 39.42 -191.34
C GLU A 40 147.51 39.39 -190.09
N SER A 41 148.84 39.43 -190.20
CA SER A 41 149.76 39.52 -191.36
C SER A 41 150.85 38.43 -191.22
N GLN A 42 151.62 37.96 -192.21
CA GLN A 42 152.45 38.63 -193.25
C GLN A 42 153.49 39.61 -192.63
N GLU A 43 154.69 39.83 -193.17
CA GLU A 43 155.40 39.35 -194.38
C GLU A 43 156.93 39.30 -194.10
N LEU A 44 157.76 38.71 -194.99
CA LEU A 44 159.09 39.23 -195.37
C LEU A 44 159.77 38.45 -196.53
N LYS A 45 160.85 38.99 -197.11
CA LYS A 45 161.58 38.46 -198.30
C LYS A 45 163.09 38.83 -198.33
N PHE A 46 163.83 38.13 -199.21
CA PHE A 46 165.05 38.54 -199.96
C PHE A 46 166.50 38.30 -199.43
N PHE A 47 167.21 37.40 -200.15
CA PHE A 47 168.62 37.40 -200.63
C PHE A 47 169.89 37.24 -199.74
N GLU A 48 170.63 36.17 -200.06
CA GLU A 48 172.11 36.05 -200.29
C GLU A 48 173.14 36.92 -199.51
N LYS A 49 173.92 36.30 -198.59
CA LYS A 49 175.30 35.76 -198.82
C LYS A 49 176.05 35.45 -197.50
N GLY A 50 176.65 34.26 -197.41
CA GLY A 50 177.77 33.95 -196.49
C GLY A 50 177.43 33.52 -195.05
N GLU A 51 177.73 32.24 -194.74
CA GLU A 51 178.24 31.71 -193.45
C GLU A 51 177.44 31.89 -192.13
N ASN A 52 176.24 32.48 -192.11
CA ASN A 52 175.47 32.67 -190.88
C ASN A 52 174.77 31.38 -190.38
N ILE A 53 174.91 31.02 -189.07
CA ILE A 53 174.42 29.74 -188.50
C ILE A 53 173.83 29.81 -187.07
N GLU A 54 174.43 30.54 -186.12
CA GLU A 54 174.37 30.09 -184.70
C GLU A 54 173.11 30.48 -183.88
N GLN A 55 172.28 31.45 -184.31
CA GLN A 55 171.20 31.97 -183.44
C GLN A 55 169.82 31.29 -183.55
N GLU A 56 169.45 30.64 -184.65
CA GLU A 56 168.10 30.08 -184.80
C GLU A 56 167.85 28.80 -183.98
N PHE A 57 168.91 28.05 -183.68
CA PHE A 57 168.82 26.67 -183.17
C PHE A 57 168.09 26.54 -181.82
N PHE A 58 168.07 27.59 -180.99
CA PHE A 58 167.50 27.52 -179.65
C PHE A 58 165.96 27.57 -179.63
N LYS A 59 165.33 28.37 -180.52
CA LYS A 59 163.86 28.56 -180.51
C LYS A 59 163.07 27.30 -180.89
N LEU A 60 163.58 26.54 -181.87
CA LEU A 60 162.88 25.37 -182.40
C LEU A 60 162.66 24.26 -181.36
N LYS A 61 163.55 24.13 -180.36
CA LYS A 61 163.50 23.01 -179.41
C LYS A 61 162.23 22.99 -178.55
N GLN A 62 161.68 24.13 -178.15
CA GLN A 62 160.48 24.17 -177.29
C GLN A 62 159.19 23.81 -178.01
N ILE A 63 159.13 23.94 -179.34
CA ILE A 63 157.89 23.77 -180.11
C ILE A 63 157.54 22.28 -180.31
N ALA A 64 158.54 21.39 -180.30
CA ALA A 64 158.35 19.97 -180.63
C ALA A 64 157.70 19.13 -179.52
N GLU A 65 157.70 19.59 -178.27
CA GLU A 65 157.43 18.74 -177.09
C GLU A 65 155.94 18.74 -176.68
N THR A 66 155.17 19.75 -177.06
CA THR A 66 153.73 19.88 -176.69
C THR A 66 152.80 19.01 -177.54
N SER A 67 153.04 18.89 -178.85
CA SER A 67 152.09 18.28 -179.79
C SER A 67 151.90 16.75 -179.65
N GLN A 68 152.73 16.06 -178.87
CA GLN A 68 152.74 14.59 -178.86
C GLN A 68 151.72 13.93 -177.90
N ASN A 69 151.18 14.67 -176.93
CA ASN A 69 150.29 14.11 -175.90
C ASN A 69 148.81 14.08 -176.31
N GLU A 70 148.29 15.14 -176.95
CA GLU A 70 146.86 15.30 -177.28
C GLU A 70 146.32 14.17 -178.19
N LEU A 71 147.18 13.57 -179.01
CA LEU A 71 146.78 12.53 -179.97
C LEU A 71 146.34 11.22 -179.29
N LYS A 72 146.82 10.93 -178.07
CA LYS A 72 146.54 9.65 -177.39
C LYS A 72 145.15 9.57 -176.76
N GLU A 73 144.64 10.66 -176.18
CA GLU A 73 143.32 10.64 -175.52
C GLU A 73 142.20 10.39 -176.53
N LYS A 74 142.28 10.98 -177.73
CA LYS A 74 141.29 10.83 -178.81
C LYS A 74 141.04 9.39 -179.26
N GLN A 75 141.98 8.46 -179.06
CA GLN A 75 141.78 7.05 -179.41
C GLN A 75 141.01 6.24 -178.35
N ILE A 76 141.05 6.65 -177.08
CA ILE A 76 140.45 5.90 -175.97
C ILE A 76 138.92 6.11 -175.92
N GLU A 77 138.48 7.35 -176.21
CA GLU A 77 137.07 7.75 -176.18
C GLU A 77 136.21 6.97 -177.19
N LEU A 78 136.74 6.73 -178.40
CA LEU A 78 136.02 6.09 -179.51
C LEU A 78 135.64 4.62 -179.23
N ILE A 79 136.53 3.85 -178.61
CA ILE A 79 136.32 2.42 -178.32
C ILE A 79 135.16 2.21 -177.34
N THR A 80 135.00 3.13 -176.38
CA THR A 80 134.01 3.04 -175.29
C THR A 80 132.56 3.15 -175.78
N LEU A 81 132.32 3.84 -176.90
CA LEU A 81 130.97 4.03 -177.46
C LEU A 81 130.44 2.78 -178.19
N GLN A 82 131.31 2.01 -178.85
CA GLN A 82 130.88 0.85 -179.64
C GLN A 82 130.30 -0.29 -178.77
N GLN A 83 130.83 -0.51 -177.56
CA GLN A 83 130.29 -1.55 -176.66
C GLN A 83 128.85 -1.28 -176.20
N LYS A 84 128.46 -0.02 -176.01
CA LYS A 84 127.10 0.31 -175.51
C LYS A 84 125.99 -0.02 -176.51
N ASN A 85 126.28 0.04 -177.81
CA ASN A 85 125.24 -0.15 -178.83
C ASN A 85 124.75 -1.59 -178.90
N SER A 86 125.65 -2.57 -178.70
CA SER A 86 125.33 -4.01 -178.75
C SER A 86 124.45 -4.49 -177.58
N GLN A 87 124.35 -3.73 -176.49
CA GLN A 87 123.47 -4.08 -175.36
C GLN A 87 122.00 -3.76 -175.66
N PHE A 88 121.73 -2.64 -176.33
CA PHE A 88 120.36 -2.14 -176.55
C PHE A 88 119.50 -3.06 -177.43
N GLU A 89 120.08 -3.78 -178.39
CA GLU A 89 119.34 -4.69 -179.26
C GLU A 89 118.85 -5.95 -178.53
N GLN A 90 119.50 -6.32 -177.42
CA GLN A 90 119.16 -7.51 -176.64
C GLN A 90 117.95 -7.25 -175.72
N ASP A 91 117.94 -6.11 -175.02
CA ASP A 91 116.87 -5.69 -174.10
C ASP A 91 115.48 -5.61 -174.79
N ILE A 92 115.45 -5.28 -176.09
CA ILE A 92 114.20 -5.15 -176.87
C ILE A 92 113.46 -6.48 -177.06
N GLN A 93 114.18 -7.61 -177.15
CA GLN A 93 113.55 -8.92 -177.35
C GLN A 93 112.88 -9.44 -176.07
N ASP A 94 113.53 -9.29 -174.92
CA ASP A 94 112.98 -9.71 -173.62
C ASP A 94 111.70 -8.95 -173.26
N LEU A 95 111.61 -7.66 -173.64
CA LEU A 95 110.40 -6.86 -173.46
C LEU A 95 109.20 -7.45 -174.22
N LYS A 96 109.44 -7.95 -175.44
CA LYS A 96 108.41 -8.49 -176.34
C LYS A 96 107.90 -9.86 -175.88
N PHE A 97 108.76 -10.69 -175.30
CA PHE A 97 108.37 -11.97 -174.70
C PHE A 97 107.49 -11.78 -173.46
N ASN A 98 107.87 -10.86 -172.56
CA ASN A 98 107.14 -10.59 -171.31
C ASN A 98 105.70 -10.09 -171.51
N LEU A 99 105.43 -9.34 -172.59
CA LEU A 99 104.10 -8.77 -172.83
C LEU A 99 103.03 -9.85 -173.09
N ASN A 100 103.36 -10.88 -173.87
CA ASN A 100 102.44 -11.97 -174.20
C ASN A 100 102.03 -12.80 -172.98
N VAL A 101 102.91 -12.95 -171.98
CA VAL A 101 102.59 -13.68 -170.74
C VAL A 101 101.50 -12.94 -169.94
N LYS A 102 101.63 -11.62 -169.79
CA LYS A 102 100.66 -10.80 -169.04
C LYS A 102 99.26 -10.78 -169.65
N ILE A 103 99.14 -10.82 -170.98
CA ILE A 103 97.82 -10.82 -171.65
C ILE A 103 97.03 -12.08 -171.27
N LYS A 104 97.70 -13.25 -171.23
CA LYS A 104 97.06 -14.52 -170.85
C LYS A 104 96.62 -14.53 -169.39
N GLU A 105 97.41 -13.94 -168.51
CA GLU A 105 97.14 -13.80 -167.07
C GLU A 105 95.93 -12.89 -166.76
N PHE A 106 95.57 -11.96 -167.66
CA PHE A 106 94.42 -11.07 -167.48
C PHE A 106 93.08 -11.77 -167.71
N VAL A 107 93.00 -12.64 -168.72
CA VAL A 107 91.76 -13.36 -169.10
C VAL A 107 91.29 -14.31 -167.99
N GLU A 108 92.21 -14.92 -167.24
CA GLU A 108 91.86 -15.77 -166.09
C GLU A 108 91.31 -14.95 -164.90
N LYS A 109 91.82 -13.72 -164.70
CA LYS A 109 91.36 -12.81 -163.65
C LYS A 109 89.98 -12.23 -163.95
N GLU A 110 89.68 -11.94 -165.22
CA GLU A 110 88.36 -11.48 -165.67
C GLU A 110 87.25 -12.50 -165.38
N ASN A 111 87.44 -13.76 -165.77
CA ASN A 111 86.50 -14.85 -165.49
C ASN A 111 86.30 -15.08 -163.98
N THR A 112 87.36 -14.91 -163.19
CA THR A 112 87.30 -15.01 -161.71
C THR A 112 86.43 -13.91 -161.11
N LEU A 113 86.59 -12.66 -161.56
CA LEU A 113 85.79 -11.52 -161.09
C LEU A 113 84.31 -11.65 -161.47
N GLN A 114 84.01 -12.10 -162.70
CA GLN A 114 82.61 -12.30 -163.13
C GLN A 114 81.88 -13.32 -162.24
N THR A 115 82.57 -14.39 -161.82
CA THR A 115 82.03 -15.40 -160.90
C THR A 115 81.71 -14.82 -159.52
N GLN A 116 82.55 -13.91 -159.01
CA GLN A 116 82.33 -13.23 -157.72
C GLN A 116 81.14 -12.25 -157.76
N ILE A 117 80.94 -11.55 -158.88
CA ILE A 117 79.83 -10.60 -159.07
C ILE A 117 78.47 -11.31 -158.96
N ASP A 118 78.32 -12.52 -159.51
CA ASP A 118 77.05 -13.24 -159.47
C ASP A 118 76.77 -13.92 -158.11
N GLN A 119 77.80 -14.23 -157.31
CA GLN A 119 77.62 -14.62 -155.91
C GLN A 119 77.06 -13.46 -155.06
N LEU A 120 77.65 -12.27 -155.17
CA LEU A 120 77.25 -11.08 -154.41
C LEU A 120 75.80 -10.63 -154.70
N LYS A 121 75.27 -10.89 -155.91
CA LYS A 121 73.86 -10.63 -156.24
C LYS A 121 72.89 -11.52 -155.44
N GLN A 122 73.22 -12.80 -155.23
CA GLN A 122 72.34 -13.73 -154.52
C GLN A 122 72.28 -13.40 -153.03
N GLU A 123 73.44 -13.14 -152.42
CA GLU A 123 73.56 -12.80 -150.99
C GLU A 123 72.73 -11.56 -150.63
N LYS A 124 72.74 -10.53 -151.49
CA LYS A 124 71.99 -9.28 -151.28
C LYS A 124 70.48 -9.41 -151.49
N ILE A 125 70.00 -10.45 -152.18
CA ILE A 125 68.56 -10.74 -152.28
C ILE A 125 68.05 -11.42 -151.00
N GLY A 126 68.87 -12.26 -150.35
CA GLY A 126 68.53 -12.89 -149.07
C GLY A 126 68.33 -11.87 -147.95
N THR A 127 69.32 -11.00 -147.74
CA THR A 127 69.30 -10.02 -146.63
C THR A 127 68.09 -9.08 -146.67
N LEU A 128 67.66 -8.63 -147.85
CA LEU A 128 66.47 -7.79 -148.02
C LEU A 128 65.14 -8.50 -147.68
N GLN A 129 65.10 -9.84 -147.67
CA GLN A 129 63.92 -10.59 -147.23
C GLN A 129 63.87 -10.71 -145.69
N ASP A 130 65.02 -10.89 -145.04
CA ASP A 130 65.13 -10.96 -143.57
C ASP A 130 64.84 -9.61 -142.90
N GLU A 131 65.29 -8.49 -143.47
CA GLU A 131 64.92 -7.14 -143.01
C GLU A 131 63.40 -6.93 -143.07
N LYS A 132 62.76 -7.35 -144.17
CA LYS A 132 61.30 -7.26 -144.36
C LYS A 132 60.52 -8.14 -143.37
N PHE A 133 61.06 -9.30 -143.00
CA PHE A 133 60.51 -10.13 -141.92
C PHE A 133 60.68 -9.45 -140.54
N THR A 134 61.82 -8.80 -140.32
CA THR A 134 62.16 -8.09 -139.08
C THR A 134 61.25 -6.88 -138.82
N VAL A 135 61.01 -6.03 -139.82
CA VAL A 135 60.06 -4.89 -139.70
C VAL A 135 58.63 -5.37 -139.36
N LYS A 136 58.20 -6.51 -139.92
CA LYS A 136 56.90 -7.12 -139.62
C LYS A 136 56.83 -7.72 -138.20
N LYS A 137 57.97 -8.02 -137.59
CA LYS A 137 58.10 -8.44 -136.18
C LYS A 137 58.10 -7.23 -135.23
N LEU A 138 58.80 -6.14 -135.60
CA LEU A 138 58.87 -4.89 -134.83
C LEU A 138 57.50 -4.20 -134.72
N THR A 139 56.78 -4.02 -135.83
CA THR A 139 55.41 -3.43 -135.83
C THR A 139 54.37 -4.26 -135.05
N LYS A 140 54.65 -5.55 -134.80
CA LYS A 140 53.85 -6.41 -133.92
C LYS A 140 54.25 -6.29 -132.44
N LEU A 141 55.51 -5.93 -132.15
CA LEU A 141 55.99 -5.60 -130.81
C LEU A 141 55.48 -4.22 -130.37
N GLU A 142 55.57 -3.21 -131.22
CA GLU A 142 55.07 -1.84 -130.99
C GLU A 142 53.59 -1.84 -130.56
N LYS A 143 52.71 -2.51 -131.32
CA LYS A 143 51.29 -2.68 -130.94
C LYS A 143 51.09 -3.40 -129.59
N LYS A 144 52.05 -4.22 -129.17
CA LYS A 144 52.03 -4.92 -127.87
C LYS A 144 52.57 -4.03 -126.74
N ILE A 145 53.51 -3.12 -127.02
CA ILE A 145 54.00 -2.11 -126.08
C ILE A 145 52.86 -1.15 -125.72
N ASN A 146 52.18 -0.55 -126.71
CA ASN A 146 51.08 0.38 -126.45
C ASN A 146 49.91 -0.29 -125.68
N GLN A 147 49.68 -1.59 -125.89
CA GLN A 147 48.72 -2.39 -125.11
C GLN A 147 49.17 -2.67 -123.67
N LEU A 148 50.48 -2.73 -123.41
CA LEU A 148 51.04 -2.89 -122.07
C LEU A 148 51.09 -1.54 -121.32
N GLU A 149 51.38 -0.43 -122.01
CA GLU A 149 51.31 0.93 -121.45
C GLU A 149 49.89 1.29 -121.01
N GLN A 150 48.87 1.00 -121.85
CA GLN A 150 47.47 1.19 -121.46
C GLN A 150 47.06 0.31 -120.26
N LYS A 151 47.61 -0.90 -120.14
CA LYS A 151 47.39 -1.74 -118.95
C LYS A 151 48.08 -1.18 -117.71
N LEU A 152 49.33 -0.74 -117.84
CA LEU A 152 50.11 -0.17 -116.74
C LEU A 152 49.42 1.09 -116.18
N ASN A 153 48.95 1.99 -117.04
CA ASN A 153 48.20 3.17 -116.60
C ASN A 153 46.89 2.81 -115.88
N ASN A 154 46.17 1.79 -116.37
CA ASN A 154 44.94 1.32 -115.71
C ASN A 154 45.25 0.64 -114.35
N GLU A 155 46.31 -0.18 -114.28
CA GLU A 155 46.76 -0.82 -113.04
C GLU A 155 47.27 0.21 -112.02
N GLU A 156 47.95 1.27 -112.48
CA GLU A 156 48.36 2.38 -111.62
C GLU A 156 47.15 3.19 -111.12
N GLN A 157 46.17 3.50 -111.98
CA GLN A 157 44.94 4.18 -111.55
C GLN A 157 44.15 3.32 -110.54
N ILE A 158 44.06 2.01 -110.74
CA ILE A 158 43.46 1.08 -109.78
C ILE A 158 44.24 1.09 -108.44
N ASN A 159 45.58 1.10 -108.48
CA ASN A 159 46.44 1.17 -107.30
C ASN A 159 46.28 2.51 -106.54
N GLN A 160 46.15 3.63 -107.26
CA GLN A 160 45.88 4.94 -106.67
C GLN A 160 44.48 4.99 -106.01
N ASN A 161 43.46 4.43 -106.66
CA ASN A 161 42.11 4.31 -106.07
C ASN A 161 42.13 3.43 -104.82
N LEU A 162 42.75 2.24 -104.88
CA LEU A 162 42.88 1.34 -103.72
C LEU A 162 43.62 1.99 -102.55
N LYS A 163 44.64 2.83 -102.80
CA LYS A 163 45.32 3.62 -101.76
C LYS A 163 44.39 4.67 -101.15
N LEU A 164 43.55 5.32 -101.95
CA LEU A 164 42.57 6.30 -101.47
C LEU A 164 41.46 5.63 -100.65
N ASP A 165 40.96 4.48 -101.09
CA ASP A 165 39.97 3.66 -100.36
C ASP A 165 40.54 3.17 -99.03
N LEU A 166 41.78 2.66 -99.01
CA LEU A 166 42.48 2.23 -97.79
C LEU A 166 42.73 3.41 -96.84
N ALA A 167 43.18 4.57 -97.34
CA ALA A 167 43.37 5.76 -96.52
C ALA A 167 42.04 6.27 -95.92
N THR A 168 40.95 6.19 -96.68
CA THR A 168 39.61 6.54 -96.22
C THR A 168 39.12 5.57 -95.14
N GLN A 169 39.29 4.27 -95.34
CA GLN A 169 38.98 3.24 -94.34
C GLN A 169 39.82 3.41 -93.07
N ILE A 170 41.13 3.66 -93.17
CA ILE A 170 42.01 3.92 -92.03
C ILE A 170 41.52 5.14 -91.24
N LYS A 171 41.12 6.23 -91.92
CA LYS A 171 40.55 7.41 -91.26
C LYS A 171 39.20 7.11 -90.60
N GLU A 172 38.35 6.31 -91.23
CA GLU A 172 37.11 5.83 -90.61
C GLU A 172 37.36 4.96 -89.38
N PHE A 173 38.36 4.08 -89.41
CA PHE A 173 38.74 3.25 -88.26
C PHE A 173 39.31 4.10 -87.13
N ALA A 174 40.19 5.06 -87.41
CA ALA A 174 40.70 6.00 -86.41
C ALA A 174 39.56 6.82 -85.77
N ASN A 175 38.65 7.40 -86.57
CA ASN A 175 37.49 8.12 -86.04
C ASN A 175 36.59 7.22 -85.16
N LYS A 176 36.41 5.94 -85.53
CA LYS A 176 35.63 4.97 -84.74
C LYS A 176 36.38 4.58 -83.46
N GLU A 177 37.70 4.48 -83.52
CA GLU A 177 38.56 4.23 -82.36
C GLU A 177 38.51 5.41 -81.37
N ASP A 178 38.65 6.66 -81.82
CA ASP A 178 38.54 7.85 -80.98
C ASP A 178 37.18 7.91 -80.26
N ILE A 179 36.09 7.60 -80.97
CA ILE A 179 34.73 7.51 -80.41
C ILE A 179 34.65 6.39 -79.36
N LEU A 180 35.20 5.21 -79.64
CA LEU A 180 35.19 4.08 -78.70
C LEU A 180 36.08 4.34 -77.48
N GLN A 181 37.25 4.97 -77.64
CA GLN A 181 38.11 5.37 -76.52
C GLN A 181 37.41 6.42 -75.64
N THR A 182 36.70 7.38 -76.24
CA THR A 182 35.87 8.35 -75.50
C THR A 182 34.75 7.65 -74.72
N GLN A 183 34.01 6.73 -75.35
CA GLN A 183 32.96 5.95 -74.68
C GLN A 183 33.52 5.05 -73.55
N ILE A 184 34.72 4.48 -73.73
CA ILE A 184 35.40 3.71 -72.69
C ILE A 184 35.78 4.60 -71.50
N PHE A 185 36.28 5.82 -71.75
CA PHE A 185 36.60 6.79 -70.70
C PHE A 185 35.35 7.23 -69.92
N ASP A 186 34.26 7.57 -70.62
CA ASP A 186 32.99 7.93 -69.99
C ASP A 186 32.43 6.79 -69.14
N LEU A 187 32.46 5.55 -69.64
CA LEU A 187 32.04 4.36 -68.88
C LEU A 187 32.96 4.06 -67.69
N GLN A 188 34.27 4.32 -67.79
CA GLN A 188 35.20 4.16 -66.67
C GLN A 188 34.93 5.19 -65.57
N ASN A 189 34.62 6.44 -65.92
CA ASN A 189 34.19 7.46 -64.96
C ASN A 189 32.85 7.09 -64.31
N GLU A 190 31.87 6.62 -65.10
CA GLU A 190 30.57 6.19 -64.58
C GLU A 190 30.71 4.98 -63.62
N ILE A 191 31.62 4.04 -63.91
CA ILE A 191 31.97 2.94 -63.00
C ILE A 191 32.59 3.48 -61.71
N TYR A 192 33.57 4.39 -61.79
CA TYR A 192 34.22 4.98 -60.62
C TYR A 192 33.24 5.75 -59.72
N GLU A 193 32.34 6.54 -60.30
CA GLU A 193 31.28 7.24 -59.55
C GLU A 193 30.30 6.26 -58.90
N LYS A 194 29.89 5.20 -59.61
CA LYS A 194 29.03 4.13 -59.06
C LYS A 194 29.73 3.36 -57.94
N GLU A 195 31.02 3.06 -58.05
CA GLU A 195 31.80 2.44 -56.98
C GLU A 195 31.93 3.36 -55.76
N ALA A 196 32.22 4.65 -55.96
CA ALA A 196 32.27 5.63 -54.88
C ALA A 196 30.91 5.78 -54.16
N LEU A 197 29.81 5.82 -54.92
CA LEU A 197 28.45 5.84 -54.39
C LEU A 197 28.11 4.56 -53.63
N THR A 198 28.41 3.38 -54.18
CA THR A 198 28.20 2.07 -53.52
C THR A 198 29.00 1.95 -52.22
N ASN A 199 30.25 2.43 -52.20
CA ASN A 199 31.07 2.48 -50.99
C ASN A 199 30.48 3.43 -49.92
N ASN A 200 29.89 4.56 -50.33
CA ASN A 200 29.21 5.48 -49.42
C ASN A 200 27.92 4.86 -48.86
N LEU A 201 27.05 4.33 -49.73
CA LEU A 201 25.80 3.66 -49.34
C LEU A 201 26.05 2.43 -48.45
N THR A 202 27.13 1.68 -48.67
CA THR A 202 27.51 0.54 -47.82
C THR A 202 27.88 1.01 -46.41
N LYS A 203 28.70 2.06 -46.28
CA LYS A 203 29.05 2.66 -44.98
C LYS A 203 27.83 3.22 -44.27
N GLN A 204 26.92 3.90 -44.98
CA GLN A 204 25.64 4.35 -44.42
C GLN A 204 24.78 3.16 -43.95
N LEU A 205 24.72 2.07 -44.71
CA LEU A 205 23.95 0.88 -44.34
C LEU A 205 24.53 0.19 -43.10
N GLU A 206 25.85 0.13 -42.94
CA GLU A 206 26.50 -0.38 -41.73
C GLU A 206 26.26 0.53 -40.52
N GLN A 207 26.40 1.85 -40.70
CA GLN A 207 26.09 2.83 -39.65
C GLN A 207 24.61 2.78 -39.23
N ASN A 208 23.69 2.59 -40.18
CA ASN A 208 22.26 2.43 -39.91
C ASN A 208 21.96 1.09 -39.22
N LYS A 209 22.63 -0.02 -39.57
CA LYS A 209 22.52 -1.30 -38.84
C LYS A 209 22.98 -1.14 -37.38
N LEU A 210 24.13 -0.52 -37.15
CA LEU A 210 24.65 -0.26 -35.80
C LEU A 210 23.75 0.68 -35.00
N THR A 211 23.21 1.72 -35.65
CA THR A 211 22.25 2.65 -35.03
C THR A 211 20.96 1.93 -34.66
N ASN A 212 20.42 1.09 -35.54
CA ASN A 212 19.23 0.29 -35.26
C ASN A 212 19.45 -0.73 -34.14
N GLN A 213 20.62 -1.37 -34.06
CA GLN A 213 20.98 -2.25 -32.94
C GLN A 213 21.03 -1.49 -31.61
N LYS A 214 21.58 -0.26 -31.61
CA LYS A 214 21.61 0.61 -30.43
C LYS A 214 20.19 1.06 -30.03
N VAL A 215 19.36 1.46 -30.99
CA VAL A 215 17.96 1.85 -30.76
C VAL A 215 17.14 0.66 -30.23
N GLN A 216 17.32 -0.54 -30.79
CA GLN A 216 16.67 -1.75 -30.28
C GLN A 216 17.10 -2.03 -28.83
N SER A 217 18.41 -1.96 -28.52
CA SER A 217 18.90 -2.13 -27.15
C SER A 217 18.29 -1.12 -26.17
N GLN A 218 18.03 0.12 -26.63
CA GLN A 218 17.35 1.14 -25.82
C GLN A 218 15.84 0.86 -25.68
N ILE A 219 15.17 0.35 -26.71
CA ILE A 219 13.76 -0.10 -26.64
C ILE A 219 13.64 -1.26 -25.66
N ASP A 220 14.52 -2.27 -25.75
CA ASP A 220 14.54 -3.43 -24.86
C ASP A 220 14.75 -3.01 -23.40
N GLN A 221 15.67 -2.07 -23.14
CA GLN A 221 15.87 -1.48 -21.82
C GLN A 221 14.60 -0.76 -21.32
N LEU A 222 14.01 0.12 -22.14
CA LEU A 222 12.80 0.87 -21.79
C LEU A 222 11.58 -0.04 -21.56
N GLU A 223 11.49 -1.17 -22.27
CA GLU A 223 10.46 -2.19 -22.03
C GLU A 223 10.68 -2.91 -20.69
N GLN A 224 11.92 -3.24 -20.32
CA GLN A 224 12.21 -3.78 -18.99
C GLN A 224 11.96 -2.75 -17.87
N GLU A 225 12.28 -1.47 -18.08
CA GLU A 225 11.97 -0.40 -17.14
C GLU A 225 10.46 -0.21 -16.99
N LYS A 226 9.70 -0.21 -18.09
CA LYS A 226 8.23 -0.23 -18.12
C LYS A 226 7.65 -1.42 -17.35
N ILE A 227 8.13 -2.64 -17.59
CA ILE A 227 7.70 -3.85 -16.85
C ILE A 227 7.99 -3.72 -15.35
N ASN A 228 9.15 -3.18 -14.98
CA ASN A 228 9.52 -2.99 -13.57
C ASN A 228 8.72 -1.86 -12.90
N LEU A 229 8.35 -0.81 -13.63
CA LEU A 229 7.44 0.23 -13.16
C LEU A 229 6.00 -0.30 -13.03
N GLN A 230 5.53 -1.13 -13.97
CA GLN A 230 4.22 -1.79 -13.88
C GLN A 230 4.14 -2.73 -12.66
N LYS A 231 5.19 -3.52 -12.37
CA LYS A 231 5.26 -4.33 -11.14
C LYS A 231 5.20 -3.47 -9.88
N LYS A 232 5.94 -2.35 -9.84
CA LYS A 232 5.89 -1.39 -8.72
C LYS A 232 4.51 -0.73 -8.58
N LEU A 233 3.85 -0.41 -9.70
CA LEU A 233 2.51 0.16 -9.72
C LEU A 233 1.48 -0.82 -9.15
N ILE A 234 1.46 -2.07 -9.63
CA ILE A 234 0.56 -3.13 -9.13
C ILE A 234 0.79 -3.39 -7.64
N GLN A 235 2.04 -3.41 -7.17
CA GLN A 235 2.33 -3.53 -5.73
C GLN A 235 1.83 -2.30 -4.96
N THR A 236 1.98 -1.09 -5.51
CA THR A 236 1.49 0.14 -4.86
C THR A 236 -0.02 0.18 -4.80
N GLU A 237 -0.71 -0.26 -5.86
CA GLU A 237 -2.16 -0.40 -5.94
C GLU A 237 -2.69 -1.46 -4.95
N THR A 238 -1.98 -2.59 -4.82
CA THR A 238 -2.27 -3.61 -3.79
C THR A 238 -2.13 -3.02 -2.38
N ASN A 239 -1.03 -2.31 -2.11
CA ASN A 239 -0.80 -1.64 -0.83
C ASN A 239 -1.86 -0.56 -0.54
N ILE A 240 -2.34 0.16 -1.55
CA ILE A 240 -3.43 1.13 -1.43
C ILE A 240 -4.74 0.41 -1.06
N GLN A 241 -5.09 -0.69 -1.73
CA GLN A 241 -6.28 -1.47 -1.40
C GLN A 241 -6.24 -2.06 0.02
N GLU A 242 -5.07 -2.52 0.48
CA GLU A 242 -4.86 -2.93 1.88
C GLU A 242 -5.04 -1.74 2.85
N LEU A 243 -4.50 -0.56 2.53
CA LEU A 243 -4.66 0.66 3.33
C LEU A 243 -6.10 1.18 3.34
N GLU A 244 -6.84 1.08 2.24
CA GLU A 244 -8.27 1.41 2.16
C GLU A 244 -9.11 0.44 2.99
N PHE A 245 -8.81 -0.86 2.94
CA PHE A 245 -9.45 -1.86 3.81
C PHE A 245 -9.17 -1.60 5.30
N LEU A 246 -7.92 -1.31 5.65
CA LEU A 246 -7.53 -0.93 7.02
C LEU A 246 -8.18 0.39 7.46
N GLN A 247 -8.27 1.38 6.57
CA GLN A 247 -8.94 2.66 6.83
C GLN A 247 -10.44 2.46 7.05
N LYS A 248 -11.11 1.62 6.25
CA LYS A 248 -12.52 1.28 6.42
C LYS A 248 -12.76 0.55 7.74
N ASN A 249 -11.91 -0.41 8.09
CA ASN A 249 -11.97 -1.12 9.36
C ASN A 249 -11.74 -0.17 10.55
N LEU A 250 -10.78 0.76 10.46
CA LEU A 250 -10.58 1.83 11.44
C LEU A 250 -11.76 2.80 11.53
N PHE A 251 -12.46 3.08 10.42
CA PHE A 251 -13.68 3.89 10.42
C PHE A 251 -14.84 3.16 11.11
N GLU A 252 -15.06 1.88 10.80
CA GLU A 252 -16.05 1.03 11.48
C GLU A 252 -15.73 0.90 12.98
N GLN A 253 -14.46 0.76 13.36
CA GLN A 253 -14.03 0.79 14.76
C GLN A 253 -14.25 2.16 15.42
N LYS A 254 -13.97 3.28 14.72
CA LYS A 254 -14.27 4.64 15.21
C LYS A 254 -15.76 4.79 15.45
N GLU A 255 -16.60 4.43 14.50
CA GLU A 255 -18.06 4.53 14.60
C GLU A 255 -18.59 3.68 15.78
N GLN A 256 -18.07 2.46 15.96
CA GLN A 256 -18.37 1.62 17.12
C GLN A 256 -17.90 2.22 18.46
N LEU A 257 -16.75 2.91 18.48
CA LEU A 257 -16.27 3.65 19.66
C LEU A 257 -17.08 4.92 19.92
N GLU A 258 -17.55 5.59 18.88
CA GLU A 258 -18.37 6.80 18.94
C GLU A 258 -19.80 6.48 19.41
N ILE A 259 -20.38 5.36 18.95
CA ILE A 259 -21.62 4.79 19.51
C ILE A 259 -21.43 4.43 20.99
N LYS A 260 -20.32 3.78 21.37
CA LYS A 260 -20.01 3.46 22.78
C LYS A 260 -19.77 4.71 23.63
N LEU A 261 -19.15 5.75 23.07
CA LEU A 261 -18.93 7.03 23.74
C LEU A 261 -20.25 7.77 23.94
N ASN A 262 -21.08 7.88 22.90
CA ASN A 262 -22.42 8.48 22.99
C ASN A 262 -23.29 7.71 23.99
N GLN A 263 -23.27 6.38 23.99
CA GLN A 263 -23.97 5.57 24.99
C GLN A 263 -23.38 5.78 26.39
N SER A 264 -22.06 5.96 26.53
CA SER A 264 -21.41 6.26 27.81
C SER A 264 -21.73 7.68 28.30
N GLN A 265 -21.92 8.64 27.40
CA GLN A 265 -22.39 10.00 27.71
C GLN A 265 -23.86 9.99 28.10
N ILE A 266 -24.73 9.27 27.39
CA ILE A 266 -26.13 9.06 27.78
C ILE A 266 -26.20 8.37 29.15
N ASN A 267 -25.39 7.34 29.39
CA ASN A 267 -25.29 6.67 30.69
C ASN A 267 -24.75 7.63 31.77
N TYR A 268 -23.77 8.48 31.44
CA TYR A 268 -23.23 9.48 32.37
C TYR A 268 -24.26 10.56 32.70
N GLU A 269 -24.99 11.10 31.72
CA GLU A 269 -26.07 12.06 31.92
C GLU A 269 -27.23 11.44 32.70
N GLN A 270 -27.58 10.18 32.42
CA GLN A 270 -28.56 9.43 33.22
C GLN A 270 -28.07 9.24 34.66
N LEU A 271 -26.80 8.90 34.87
CA LEU A 271 -26.21 8.71 36.20
C LEU A 271 -25.95 10.04 36.93
N GLU A 272 -25.78 11.15 36.20
CA GLU A 272 -25.71 12.51 36.73
C GLU A 272 -27.11 13.04 37.08
N GLN A 273 -28.15 12.73 36.30
CA GLN A 273 -29.54 12.98 36.66
C GLN A 273 -30.04 12.05 37.77
N GLU A 274 -29.58 10.81 37.82
CA GLU A 274 -29.84 9.90 38.94
C GLU A 274 -29.09 10.36 40.19
N LYS A 275 -27.85 10.86 40.08
CA LYS A 275 -27.12 11.58 41.13
C LYS A 275 -27.85 12.85 41.57
N ILE A 276 -28.43 13.64 40.67
CA ILE A 276 -29.25 14.82 41.03
C ILE A 276 -30.56 14.40 41.71
N ASN A 277 -31.20 13.31 41.27
CA ASN A 277 -32.40 12.77 41.92
C ASN A 277 -32.09 12.09 43.25
N LEU A 278 -30.90 11.48 43.40
CA LEU A 278 -30.37 10.97 44.66
C LEU A 278 -29.92 12.11 45.56
N GLN A 279 -29.41 13.22 45.03
CA GLN A 279 -29.10 14.43 45.79
C GLN A 279 -30.37 15.13 46.26
N LYS A 280 -31.43 15.21 45.44
CA LYS A 280 -32.76 15.66 45.86
C LYS A 280 -33.37 14.72 46.89
N LYS A 281 -33.33 13.40 46.68
CA LYS A 281 -33.73 12.41 47.70
C LYS A 281 -32.86 12.51 48.95
N ILE A 282 -31.58 12.87 48.84
CA ILE A 282 -30.70 13.12 49.99
C ILE A 282 -31.03 14.46 50.63
N GLU A 283 -31.47 15.50 49.91
CA GLU A 283 -31.95 16.75 50.51
C GLU A 283 -33.34 16.59 51.15
N GLU A 284 -34.23 15.77 50.58
CA GLU A 284 -35.48 15.32 51.18
C GLU A 284 -35.16 14.49 52.43
N ILE A 285 -34.30 13.47 52.33
CA ILE A 285 -33.79 12.68 53.46
C ILE A 285 -32.97 13.53 54.43
N LEU A 286 -32.38 14.67 54.05
CA LEU A 286 -31.62 15.56 54.95
C LEU A 286 -32.53 16.61 55.60
N GLN A 287 -33.62 17.01 54.95
CA GLN A 287 -34.73 17.71 55.59
C GLN A 287 -35.45 16.77 56.56
N ASP A 288 -35.69 15.51 56.18
CA ASP A 288 -36.20 14.45 57.04
C ASP A 288 -35.17 13.99 58.07
N GLN A 289 -33.85 14.13 57.85
CA GLN A 289 -32.81 13.83 58.85
C GLN A 289 -32.70 15.00 59.83
N LYS A 290 -32.84 16.24 59.36
CA LYS A 290 -32.91 17.45 60.21
C LYS A 290 -34.23 17.49 60.98
N LEU A 291 -35.32 16.97 60.40
CA LEU A 291 -36.58 16.70 61.08
C LEU A 291 -36.43 15.52 62.04
N THR A 292 -35.72 14.46 61.66
CA THR A 292 -35.44 13.27 62.48
C THR A 292 -34.56 13.63 63.67
N ASP A 293 -33.51 14.41 63.52
CA ASP A 293 -32.65 14.87 64.61
C ASP A 293 -33.39 15.87 65.51
N LYS A 294 -34.31 16.66 64.95
CA LYS A 294 -35.28 17.49 65.71
C LYS A 294 -36.36 16.64 66.39
N LEU A 295 -36.72 15.48 65.84
CA LEU A 295 -37.65 14.49 66.43
C LEU A 295 -36.93 13.57 67.43
N LYS A 296 -35.63 13.35 67.30
CA LYS A 296 -34.75 12.49 68.10
C LYS A 296 -34.20 13.23 69.31
N SER A 297 -33.93 14.53 69.16
CA SER A 297 -33.78 15.46 70.29
C SER A 297 -35.10 15.69 71.04
N LYS A 298 -36.26 15.72 70.34
CA LYS A 298 -37.58 15.68 70.99
C LYS A 298 -37.86 14.33 71.67
N LEU A 299 -37.55 13.20 71.04
CA LEU A 299 -37.73 11.85 71.61
C LEU A 299 -36.84 11.68 72.83
N THR A 300 -35.54 11.98 72.75
CA THR A 300 -34.65 11.92 73.93
C THR A 300 -34.98 12.94 75.02
N LYS A 301 -35.77 13.99 74.73
CA LYS A 301 -36.39 14.86 75.75
C LYS A 301 -37.65 14.22 76.34
N LEU A 302 -38.53 13.65 75.51
CA LEU A 302 -39.73 12.92 75.91
C LEU A 302 -39.39 11.65 76.70
N GLU A 303 -38.35 10.90 76.34
CA GLU A 303 -37.84 9.76 77.09
C GLU A 303 -37.33 10.18 78.46
N LYS A 304 -36.67 11.35 78.58
CA LYS A 304 -36.29 11.91 79.89
C LYS A 304 -37.50 12.34 80.71
N GLU A 305 -38.50 12.93 80.08
CA GLU A 305 -39.77 13.30 80.74
C GLU A 305 -40.59 12.06 81.16
N ILE A 306 -40.63 11.01 80.32
CA ILE A 306 -41.25 9.72 80.60
C ILE A 306 -40.53 9.03 81.76
N ASN A 307 -39.19 8.90 81.72
CA ASN A 307 -38.42 8.33 82.83
C ASN A 307 -38.66 9.09 84.16
N GLN A 308 -38.76 10.42 84.11
CA GLN A 308 -39.13 11.23 85.29
C GLN A 308 -40.58 11.00 85.75
N LEU A 309 -41.52 10.78 84.83
CA LEU A 309 -42.92 10.47 85.15
C LEU A 309 -43.08 9.03 85.67
N GLU A 310 -42.34 8.06 85.15
CA GLU A 310 -42.29 6.69 85.67
C GLU A 310 -41.67 6.64 87.07
N GLN A 311 -40.60 7.41 87.32
CA GLN A 311 -40.03 7.55 88.65
C GLN A 311 -41.01 8.20 89.63
N LYS A 312 -41.72 9.27 89.22
CA LYS A 312 -42.80 9.88 90.01
C LYS A 312 -43.93 8.89 90.29
N LEU A 313 -44.40 8.15 89.29
CA LEU A 313 -45.44 7.14 89.41
C LEU A 313 -45.01 5.96 90.30
N SER A 314 -43.73 5.60 90.30
CA SER A 314 -43.16 4.62 91.25
C SER A 314 -43.23 5.13 92.68
N ASN A 315 -42.84 6.40 92.91
CA ASN A 315 -42.95 7.03 94.22
C ASN A 315 -44.41 7.16 94.67
N GLU A 316 -45.35 7.54 93.79
CA GLU A 316 -46.79 7.59 94.09
C GLU A 316 -47.37 6.22 94.42
N LYS A 317 -46.96 5.15 93.73
CA LYS A 317 -47.35 3.77 94.07
C LYS A 317 -46.83 3.37 95.45
N GLN A 318 -45.57 3.68 95.77
CA GLN A 318 -44.99 3.41 97.08
C GLN A 318 -45.71 4.20 98.20
N ILE A 319 -46.01 5.47 97.97
CA ILE A 319 -46.81 6.31 98.89
C ILE A 319 -48.22 5.73 99.05
N LYS A 320 -48.87 5.26 97.97
CA LYS A 320 -50.18 4.61 98.03
C LYS A 320 -50.15 3.33 98.87
N GLU A 321 -49.12 2.49 98.73
CA GLU A 321 -48.97 1.29 99.56
C GLU A 321 -48.72 1.65 101.04
N GLN A 322 -47.85 2.61 101.34
CA GLN A 322 -47.62 3.11 102.69
C GLN A 322 -48.89 3.69 103.32
N LEU A 323 -49.67 4.49 102.59
CA LEU A 323 -50.96 5.02 103.04
C LEU A 323 -52.00 3.91 103.25
N THR A 324 -52.00 2.87 102.40
CA THR A 324 -52.91 1.72 102.56
C THR A 324 -52.58 0.91 103.82
N GLN A 325 -51.28 0.70 104.10
CA GLN A 325 -50.82 0.07 105.35
C GLN A 325 -51.15 0.94 106.57
N ALA A 326 -50.93 2.26 106.49
CA ALA A 326 -51.24 3.19 107.58
C ALA A 326 -52.75 3.31 107.86
N LEU A 327 -53.61 3.20 106.85
CA LEU A 327 -55.06 3.08 107.02
C LEU A 327 -55.42 1.78 107.71
N TYR A 328 -54.90 0.64 107.23
CA TYR A 328 -55.16 -0.67 107.84
C TYR A 328 -54.77 -0.72 109.34
N ILE A 329 -53.62 -0.13 109.71
CA ILE A 329 -53.19 -0.01 111.11
C ILE A 329 -54.12 0.90 111.93
N LYS A 330 -54.65 1.97 111.34
CA LYS A 330 -55.63 2.86 112.01
C LYS A 330 -56.98 2.18 112.19
N ASP A 331 -57.46 1.42 111.20
CA ASP A 331 -58.72 0.69 111.26
C ASP A 331 -58.65 -0.40 112.36
N ASP A 332 -57.57 -1.18 112.42
CA ASP A 332 -57.33 -2.14 113.51
C ASP A 332 -57.27 -1.44 114.89
N LYS A 333 -56.73 -0.21 114.97
CA LYS A 333 -56.69 0.57 116.22
C LYS A 333 -58.05 1.17 116.61
N ILE A 334 -58.87 1.57 115.64
CA ILE A 334 -60.25 2.01 115.87
C ILE A 334 -61.08 0.83 116.41
N ASN A 335 -60.94 -0.36 115.80
CA ASN A 335 -61.59 -1.59 116.27
C ASN A 335 -61.21 -1.92 117.74
N GLU A 336 -59.95 -1.76 118.13
CA GLU A 336 -59.49 -1.92 119.52
C GLU A 336 -60.16 -0.93 120.48
N LEU A 337 -60.32 0.33 120.07
CA LEU A 337 -60.93 1.39 120.88
C LEU A 337 -62.45 1.24 121.00
N GLU A 338 -63.14 0.83 119.93
CA GLU A 338 -64.58 0.54 119.98
C GLU A 338 -64.88 -0.66 120.89
N GLN A 339 -64.04 -1.71 120.86
CA GLN A 339 -64.16 -2.83 121.82
C GLN A 339 -63.93 -2.36 123.27
N LYS A 340 -62.97 -1.47 123.53
CA LYS A 340 -62.73 -0.90 124.87
C LYS A 340 -63.92 -0.08 125.37
N LEU A 341 -64.56 0.71 124.51
CA LEU A 341 -65.76 1.48 124.85
C LEU A 341 -66.94 0.56 125.22
N ILE A 342 -67.19 -0.48 124.43
CA ILE A 342 -68.25 -1.48 124.69
C ILE A 342 -68.01 -2.21 126.02
N ASN A 343 -66.76 -2.55 126.34
CA ASN A 343 -66.41 -3.18 127.63
C ASN A 343 -66.64 -2.23 128.83
N LEU A 344 -66.30 -0.94 128.69
CA LEU A 344 -66.53 0.06 129.74
C LEU A 344 -68.03 0.32 129.98
N ASP A 345 -68.83 0.42 128.92
CA ASP A 345 -70.29 0.52 129.03
C ASP A 345 -70.88 -0.73 129.72
N ASN A 346 -70.40 -1.93 129.39
CA ASN A 346 -70.83 -3.19 130.05
C ASN A 346 -70.47 -3.21 131.54
N GLU A 347 -69.25 -2.83 131.90
CA GLU A 347 -68.84 -2.69 133.31
C GLU A 347 -69.71 -1.69 134.07
N ARG A 348 -70.03 -0.55 133.47
CA ARG A 348 -70.91 0.47 134.06
C ARG A 348 -72.33 -0.07 134.23
N ILE A 349 -72.88 -0.75 133.22
CA ILE A 349 -74.18 -1.44 133.31
C ILE A 349 -74.19 -2.47 134.44
N LYS A 350 -73.13 -3.25 134.62
CA LYS A 350 -73.01 -4.18 135.75
C LYS A 350 -73.01 -3.45 137.09
N LYS A 351 -72.11 -2.48 137.27
CA LYS A 351 -72.00 -1.67 138.52
C LYS A 351 -73.31 -0.95 138.87
N LEU A 352 -74.06 -0.48 137.87
CA LEU A 352 -75.38 0.14 138.05
C LEU A 352 -76.47 -0.89 138.42
N LYS A 353 -76.45 -2.10 137.85
CA LYS A 353 -77.34 -3.20 138.25
C LYS A 353 -77.07 -3.64 139.69
N ASP A 354 -75.81 -3.83 140.05
CA ASP A 354 -75.39 -4.28 141.39
C ASP A 354 -75.87 -3.27 142.47
N LYS A 355 -75.66 -1.96 142.24
CA LYS A 355 -76.23 -0.88 143.09
C LYS A 355 -77.77 -0.84 143.09
N SER A 356 -78.40 -1.12 141.95
CA SER A 356 -79.87 -1.17 141.88
C SER A 356 -80.42 -2.34 142.72
N THR A 357 -79.76 -3.49 142.75
CA THR A 357 -80.13 -4.58 143.68
C THR A 357 -79.95 -4.19 145.13
N GLU A 358 -78.83 -3.55 145.50
CA GLU A 358 -78.55 -3.07 146.86
C GLU A 358 -79.62 -2.09 147.37
N ILE A 359 -79.95 -1.05 146.60
CA ILE A 359 -80.97 -0.07 147.01
C ILE A 359 -82.38 -0.69 147.05
N ASN A 360 -82.69 -1.67 146.20
CA ASN A 360 -83.94 -2.42 146.29
C ASN A 360 -84.00 -3.30 147.56
N GLU A 361 -82.88 -3.84 148.05
CA GLU A 361 -82.83 -4.48 149.37
C GLU A 361 -83.00 -3.50 150.53
N ILE A 362 -82.34 -2.34 150.48
CA ILE A 362 -82.51 -1.28 151.49
C ILE A 362 -83.98 -0.86 151.56
N LYS A 363 -84.64 -0.60 150.41
CA LYS A 363 -86.07 -0.31 150.37
C LYS A 363 -86.95 -1.42 150.95
N LYS A 364 -86.66 -2.70 150.67
CA LYS A 364 -87.37 -3.84 151.29
C LYS A 364 -87.23 -3.81 152.82
N LYS A 365 -86.02 -3.58 153.33
CA LYS A 365 -85.73 -3.46 154.78
C LYS A 365 -86.48 -2.28 155.41
N LEU A 366 -86.52 -1.11 154.75
CA LEU A 366 -87.28 0.07 155.20
C LEU A 366 -88.81 -0.16 155.18
N ILE A 367 -89.34 -0.88 154.19
CA ILE A 367 -90.77 -1.26 154.14
C ILE A 367 -91.14 -2.17 155.33
N ILE A 368 -90.30 -3.16 155.64
CA ILE A 368 -90.52 -4.06 156.79
C ILE A 368 -90.56 -3.26 158.11
N LYS A 369 -89.64 -2.30 158.31
CA LYS A 369 -89.63 -1.41 159.48
C LYS A 369 -90.90 -0.56 159.64
N LEU A 370 -91.41 -0.01 158.54
CA LEU A 370 -92.70 0.71 158.53
C LEU A 370 -93.87 -0.22 158.90
N SER A 371 -93.84 -1.48 158.47
CA SER A 371 -94.86 -2.47 158.82
C SER A 371 -94.79 -2.96 160.28
N SER A 372 -93.66 -2.81 160.97
CA SER A 372 -93.52 -3.15 162.40
C SER A 372 -93.84 -2.00 163.38
N GLY A 373 -94.27 -0.84 162.89
CA GLY A 373 -94.72 0.28 163.74
C GLY A 373 -93.60 1.15 164.34
N GLU A 374 -92.40 1.14 163.77
CA GLU A 374 -91.34 2.10 164.16
C GLU A 374 -91.72 3.56 163.78
N ASN A 375 -91.05 4.54 164.41
CA ASN A 375 -91.34 5.97 164.25
C ASN A 375 -91.23 6.42 162.78
N THR A 376 -92.37 6.83 162.20
CA THR A 376 -92.57 6.76 160.75
C THR A 376 -91.92 7.88 159.93
N LYS A 377 -91.79 9.09 160.48
CA LYS A 377 -91.43 10.29 159.67
C LYS A 377 -90.05 10.22 159.02
N GLU A 378 -89.02 9.79 159.75
CA GLU A 378 -87.66 9.72 159.21
C GLU A 378 -87.51 8.56 158.22
N ILE A 379 -88.12 7.40 158.52
CA ILE A 379 -88.13 6.21 157.66
C ILE A 379 -88.85 6.49 156.33
N HIS A 380 -89.93 7.28 156.35
CA HIS A 380 -90.59 7.76 155.13
C HIS A 380 -89.66 8.64 154.28
N LYS A 381 -88.92 9.57 154.90
CA LYS A 381 -87.99 10.45 154.19
C LYS A 381 -86.83 9.66 153.58
N GLU A 382 -86.18 8.78 154.34
CA GLU A 382 -85.09 7.93 153.83
C GLU A 382 -85.57 7.07 152.65
N ARG A 383 -86.79 6.53 152.73
CA ARG A 383 -87.42 5.78 151.63
C ARG A 383 -87.65 6.66 150.39
N GLU A 384 -88.04 7.93 150.55
CA GLU A 384 -88.25 8.87 149.45
C GLU A 384 -86.92 9.29 148.79
N ASP A 385 -85.90 9.61 149.59
CA ASP A 385 -84.54 9.88 149.11
C ASP A 385 -83.97 8.66 148.33
N LYS A 386 -84.21 7.44 148.82
CA LYS A 386 -83.85 6.18 148.12
C LYS A 386 -84.74 5.87 146.91
N GLU A 387 -85.94 6.44 146.80
CA GLU A 387 -86.75 6.36 145.58
C GLU A 387 -86.22 7.30 144.50
N LYS A 388 -85.78 8.50 144.89
CA LYS A 388 -85.10 9.45 144.00
C LYS A 388 -83.79 8.86 143.47
N GLU A 389 -82.91 8.35 144.33
CA GLU A 389 -81.65 7.71 143.93
C GLU A 389 -81.88 6.52 142.98
N MET A 390 -82.90 5.70 143.25
CA MET A 390 -83.30 4.61 142.36
C MET A 390 -83.76 5.10 140.98
N ASN A 391 -84.49 6.22 140.90
CA ASN A 391 -84.98 6.76 139.63
C ASN A 391 -83.86 7.42 138.82
N GLU A 392 -82.90 8.08 139.48
CA GLU A 392 -81.67 8.58 138.86
C GLU A 392 -80.83 7.42 138.30
N LEU A 393 -80.63 6.35 139.07
CA LEU A 393 -79.93 5.12 138.62
C LEU A 393 -80.64 4.41 137.47
N LYS A 394 -81.98 4.31 137.48
CA LYS A 394 -82.75 3.79 136.33
C LYS A 394 -82.51 4.63 135.08
N GLN A 395 -82.48 5.97 135.22
CA GLN A 395 -82.26 6.88 134.10
C GLN A 395 -80.83 6.77 133.55
N GLU A 396 -79.81 6.64 134.41
CA GLU A 396 -78.42 6.40 134.02
C GLU A 396 -78.22 5.01 133.37
N LEU A 397 -78.82 3.96 133.95
CA LEU A 397 -78.78 2.61 133.40
C LEU A 397 -79.45 2.54 132.03
N SER A 398 -80.55 3.25 131.83
CA SER A 398 -81.21 3.40 130.52
C SER A 398 -80.29 4.09 129.51
N ARG A 399 -79.76 5.29 129.83
CA ARG A 399 -78.80 6.01 128.98
C ARG A 399 -77.59 5.15 128.59
N THR A 400 -77.00 4.45 129.56
CA THR A 400 -75.81 3.59 129.36
C THR A 400 -76.17 2.36 128.53
N SER A 401 -77.34 1.76 128.71
CA SER A 401 -77.80 0.62 127.91
C SER A 401 -78.09 1.01 126.45
N VAL A 402 -78.59 2.23 126.21
CA VAL A 402 -78.73 2.80 124.86
C VAL A 402 -77.37 3.04 124.22
N SER A 403 -76.41 3.64 124.95
CA SER A 403 -75.01 3.79 124.50
C SER A 403 -74.39 2.44 124.10
N TYR A 404 -74.45 1.45 125.00
CA TYR A 404 -73.92 0.11 124.81
C TYR A 404 -74.48 -0.56 123.54
N ASN A 405 -75.80 -0.54 123.35
CA ASN A 405 -76.44 -1.15 122.20
C ASN A 405 -76.18 -0.37 120.90
N ALA A 406 -76.07 0.97 120.95
CA ALA A 406 -75.69 1.78 119.80
C ALA A 406 -74.23 1.53 119.37
N ASN A 407 -73.30 1.46 120.34
CA ASN A 407 -71.89 1.14 120.11
C ASN A 407 -71.73 -0.27 119.51
N ARG A 408 -72.49 -1.26 120.01
CA ARG A 408 -72.56 -2.62 119.42
C ARG A 408 -73.19 -2.63 118.02
N LYS A 409 -74.29 -1.90 117.76
CA LYS A 409 -74.85 -1.75 116.39
C LYS A 409 -73.76 -1.20 115.46
N LYS A 410 -73.13 -0.08 115.82
CA LYS A 410 -72.08 0.57 115.02
C LYS A 410 -70.93 -0.39 114.68
N GLN A 411 -70.41 -1.13 115.67
CA GLN A 411 -69.34 -2.11 115.45
C GLN A 411 -69.74 -3.21 114.45
N VAL A 412 -70.99 -3.69 114.50
CA VAL A 412 -71.50 -4.67 113.53
C VAL A 412 -71.53 -4.08 112.12
N PHE A 413 -72.02 -2.85 111.93
CA PHE A 413 -72.05 -2.19 110.61
C PHE A 413 -70.64 -1.85 110.09
N ASN A 414 -69.73 -1.38 110.95
CA ASN A 414 -68.32 -1.18 110.59
C ASN A 414 -67.72 -2.46 110.00
N GLN A 415 -67.95 -3.61 110.63
CA GLN A 415 -67.41 -4.88 110.16
C GLN A 415 -68.14 -5.45 108.93
N VAL A 416 -69.44 -5.20 108.77
CA VAL A 416 -70.17 -5.48 107.52
C VAL A 416 -69.59 -4.66 106.36
N ASN A 417 -69.42 -3.35 106.55
CA ASN A 417 -68.88 -2.47 105.51
C ASN A 417 -67.45 -2.85 105.13
N ASN A 418 -66.63 -3.31 106.08
CA ASN A 418 -65.32 -3.89 105.80
C ASN A 418 -65.39 -5.19 104.97
N PHE A 419 -66.36 -6.07 105.24
CA PHE A 419 -66.57 -7.30 104.46
C PHE A 419 -67.09 -7.00 103.05
N MET A 420 -68.14 -6.17 102.91
CA MET A 420 -68.72 -5.78 101.62
C MET A 420 -67.69 -5.10 100.71
N LYS A 421 -66.92 -4.13 101.25
CA LYS A 421 -65.80 -3.50 100.56
C LYS A 421 -64.75 -4.52 100.10
N SER A 422 -64.52 -5.58 100.87
CA SER A 422 -63.56 -6.63 100.50
C SER A 422 -64.13 -7.61 99.46
N LYS A 423 -65.46 -7.82 99.45
CA LYS A 423 -66.19 -8.58 98.42
C LYS A 423 -66.20 -7.84 97.07
N ASP A 424 -66.40 -6.52 97.07
CA ASP A 424 -66.25 -5.66 95.89
C ASP A 424 -64.80 -5.61 95.36
N ASN A 425 -63.81 -5.39 96.25
CA ASN A 425 -62.40 -5.45 95.85
C ASN A 425 -62.04 -6.81 95.21
N PHE A 426 -62.60 -7.91 95.71
CA PHE A 426 -62.43 -9.24 95.12
C PHE A 426 -63.15 -9.39 93.77
N LEU A 427 -64.37 -8.84 93.61
CA LEU A 427 -65.07 -8.77 92.32
C LEU A 427 -64.25 -8.00 91.27
N THR A 428 -63.69 -6.86 91.65
CA THR A 428 -62.82 -6.03 90.79
C THR A 428 -61.52 -6.75 90.43
N LEU A 429 -60.85 -7.37 91.41
CA LEU A 429 -59.65 -8.18 91.20
C LEU A 429 -59.92 -9.37 90.26
N ARG A 430 -61.10 -10.00 90.38
CA ARG A 430 -61.55 -11.10 89.51
C ARG A 430 -61.76 -10.63 88.07
N LYS A 431 -62.34 -9.44 87.87
CA LYS A 431 -62.50 -8.83 86.55
C LYS A 431 -61.13 -8.56 85.89
N GLU A 432 -60.20 -7.94 86.62
CA GLU A 432 -58.80 -7.79 86.19
C GLU A 432 -58.15 -9.14 85.80
N ALA A 433 -58.34 -10.17 86.63
CA ALA A 433 -57.75 -11.48 86.42
C ALA A 433 -58.32 -12.14 85.16
N ILE A 434 -59.65 -12.10 84.96
CA ILE A 434 -60.31 -12.62 83.76
C ILE A 434 -59.77 -11.98 82.49
N GLU A 435 -59.64 -10.65 82.47
CA GLU A 435 -59.11 -9.90 81.34
C GLU A 435 -57.68 -10.30 81.01
N LYS A 436 -56.80 -10.38 82.04
CA LYS A 436 -55.38 -10.72 81.86
C LYS A 436 -55.18 -12.20 81.48
N LEU A 437 -55.98 -13.11 82.04
CA LEU A 437 -55.96 -14.53 81.69
C LEU A 437 -56.52 -14.78 80.28
N GLN A 438 -57.56 -14.05 79.87
CA GLN A 438 -58.07 -14.07 78.49
C GLN A 438 -57.00 -13.57 77.52
N ASN A 439 -56.36 -12.43 77.81
CA ASN A 439 -55.26 -11.92 76.99
C ASN A 439 -54.10 -12.94 76.88
N CYS A 440 -53.70 -13.59 77.98
CA CYS A 440 -52.69 -14.67 77.94
C CYS A 440 -53.11 -15.86 77.07
N TYR A 441 -54.38 -16.26 77.15
CA TYR A 441 -54.96 -17.33 76.34
C TYR A 441 -54.99 -16.97 74.85
N ASP A 442 -55.49 -15.77 74.50
CA ASP A 442 -55.62 -15.31 73.12
C ASP A 442 -54.25 -15.17 72.43
N HIS A 443 -53.21 -14.71 73.15
CA HIS A 443 -51.84 -14.65 72.64
C HIS A 443 -51.20 -16.04 72.47
N LEU A 444 -51.58 -17.04 73.29
CA LEU A 444 -51.13 -18.42 73.14
C LEU A 444 -51.84 -19.13 71.97
N GLU A 445 -53.14 -18.87 71.78
CA GLU A 445 -53.94 -19.46 70.72
C GLU A 445 -53.62 -18.87 69.32
N SER A 446 -53.38 -17.56 69.24
CA SER A 446 -52.99 -16.88 67.99
C SER A 446 -51.54 -17.11 67.57
N SER A 447 -50.67 -17.61 68.46
CA SER A 447 -49.27 -17.86 68.12
C SER A 447 -49.12 -18.97 67.08
N THR A 448 -48.42 -18.68 65.98
CA THR A 448 -48.03 -19.67 64.97
C THR A 448 -47.00 -20.68 65.47
N ASN A 449 -46.32 -20.40 66.59
CA ASN A 449 -45.17 -21.16 67.08
C ASN A 449 -45.40 -21.67 68.52
N LYS A 450 -46.62 -22.18 68.77
CA LYS A 450 -47.18 -22.51 70.10
C LYS A 450 -46.18 -23.21 71.03
N LYS A 451 -45.50 -24.25 70.53
CA LYS A 451 -44.53 -25.08 71.27
C LYS A 451 -43.31 -24.32 71.84
N ARG A 452 -43.01 -23.11 71.34
CA ARG A 452 -41.88 -22.27 71.80
C ARG A 452 -42.29 -21.15 72.77
N VAL A 453 -43.56 -20.75 72.79
CA VAL A 453 -44.09 -19.67 73.66
C VAL A 453 -44.96 -20.17 74.82
N GLU A 454 -45.36 -21.44 74.80
CA GLU A 454 -46.20 -22.11 75.80
C GLU A 454 -45.69 -21.86 77.24
N ASP A 455 -44.39 -22.02 77.47
CA ASP A 455 -43.76 -21.87 78.80
C ASP A 455 -43.69 -20.41 79.29
N LYS A 456 -43.82 -19.42 78.40
CA LYS A 456 -43.96 -18.00 78.79
C LYS A 456 -45.37 -17.74 79.28
N TYR A 457 -46.37 -17.97 78.43
CA TYR A 457 -47.76 -17.64 78.74
C TYR A 457 -48.33 -18.52 79.86
N THR A 458 -47.84 -19.75 80.04
CA THR A 458 -48.19 -20.60 81.21
C THR A 458 -47.72 -19.95 82.53
N LYS A 459 -46.51 -19.40 82.59
CA LYS A 459 -46.00 -18.69 83.78
C LYS A 459 -46.73 -17.38 84.03
N GLU A 460 -47.04 -16.65 82.96
CA GLU A 460 -47.80 -15.40 83.02
C GLU A 460 -49.22 -15.65 83.57
N PHE A 461 -49.89 -16.68 83.05
CA PHE A 461 -51.18 -17.19 83.56
C PHE A 461 -51.07 -17.54 85.06
N GLN A 462 -50.10 -18.37 85.45
CA GLN A 462 -49.87 -18.76 86.85
C GLN A 462 -49.65 -17.56 87.80
N ASN A 463 -48.86 -16.56 87.39
CA ASN A 463 -48.63 -15.36 88.19
C ASN A 463 -49.92 -14.55 88.44
N ILE A 464 -50.84 -14.49 87.46
CA ILE A 464 -52.14 -13.83 87.63
C ILE A 464 -53.01 -14.59 88.65
N LEU A 465 -52.97 -15.93 88.64
CA LEU A 465 -53.67 -16.77 89.63
C LEU A 465 -53.16 -16.52 91.06
N VAL A 466 -51.84 -16.37 91.24
CA VAL A 466 -51.27 -16.02 92.55
C VAL A 466 -51.78 -14.67 93.05
N LYS A 467 -51.85 -13.64 92.17
CA LYS A 467 -52.45 -12.34 92.54
C LYS A 467 -53.92 -12.48 92.96
N TYR A 468 -54.69 -13.30 92.24
CA TYR A 468 -56.10 -13.56 92.56
C TYR A 468 -56.28 -14.28 93.91
N ASN A 469 -55.50 -15.33 94.17
CA ASN A 469 -55.56 -16.11 95.41
C ASN A 469 -55.27 -15.25 96.66
N ASN A 470 -54.37 -14.26 96.55
CA ASN A 470 -54.11 -13.31 97.63
C ASN A 470 -55.36 -12.45 97.97
N GLY A 471 -56.21 -12.13 96.98
CA GLY A 471 -57.48 -11.46 97.22
C GLY A 471 -58.53 -12.36 97.86
N LEU A 472 -58.59 -13.62 97.46
CA LEU A 472 -59.46 -14.63 98.09
C LEU A 472 -59.10 -14.83 99.57
N LEU A 473 -57.80 -14.86 99.90
CA LEU A 473 -57.29 -14.93 101.27
C LEU A 473 -57.73 -13.72 102.12
N LYS A 474 -57.69 -12.51 101.54
CA LYS A 474 -58.17 -11.28 102.21
C LYS A 474 -59.67 -11.35 102.47
N LEU A 475 -60.49 -11.68 101.47
CA LEU A 475 -61.94 -11.87 101.63
C LEU A 475 -62.27 -12.89 102.75
N ASN A 476 -61.53 -13.99 102.82
CA ASN A 476 -61.68 -14.99 103.88
C ASN A 476 -61.35 -14.41 105.27
N LYS A 477 -60.27 -13.63 105.41
CA LYS A 477 -59.92 -12.97 106.69
C LYS A 477 -61.04 -12.05 107.17
N ASP A 478 -61.64 -11.28 106.26
CA ASP A 478 -62.69 -10.32 106.61
C ASP A 478 -64.04 -10.97 106.88
N TYR A 479 -64.38 -12.07 106.19
CA TYR A 479 -65.52 -12.94 106.52
C TYR A 479 -65.40 -13.50 107.95
N ASN A 480 -64.25 -14.10 108.29
CA ASN A 480 -64.03 -14.66 109.64
C ASN A 480 -64.09 -13.56 110.71
N SER A 481 -63.59 -12.36 110.40
CA SER A 481 -63.68 -11.20 111.29
C SER A 481 -65.12 -10.74 111.50
N LEU A 482 -65.95 -10.72 110.44
CA LEU A 482 -67.38 -10.46 110.55
C LEU A 482 -68.11 -11.53 111.38
N MET A 483 -67.88 -12.81 111.10
CA MET A 483 -68.51 -13.92 111.81
C MET A 483 -68.23 -13.87 113.32
N ASN A 484 -67.01 -13.50 113.73
CA ASN A 484 -66.64 -13.28 115.13
C ASN A 484 -67.40 -12.11 115.78
N ILE A 485 -67.61 -11.00 115.07
CA ILE A 485 -68.37 -9.84 115.57
C ILE A 485 -69.87 -10.15 115.66
N ILE A 486 -70.42 -10.87 114.67
CA ILE A 486 -71.80 -11.36 114.66
C ILE A 486 -72.07 -12.30 115.85
N GLN A 487 -71.18 -13.26 116.13
CA GLN A 487 -71.33 -14.16 117.27
C GLN A 487 -71.34 -13.43 118.63
N LYS A 488 -70.47 -12.42 118.82
CA LYS A 488 -70.44 -11.56 120.02
C LYS A 488 -71.68 -10.68 120.20
N ASN A 489 -72.40 -10.40 119.13
CA ASN A 489 -73.54 -9.47 119.11
C ASN A 489 -74.88 -10.14 118.77
N LYS A 490 -74.96 -11.48 118.91
CA LYS A 490 -76.13 -12.34 118.64
C LYS A 490 -77.45 -11.93 119.33
N GLU A 491 -77.37 -11.08 120.34
CA GLU A 491 -78.51 -10.55 121.11
C GLU A 491 -79.22 -9.38 120.39
N LEU A 492 -78.55 -8.73 119.45
CA LEU A 492 -79.13 -7.62 118.68
C LEU A 492 -79.92 -8.15 117.49
N GLU A 493 -81.16 -7.70 117.35
CA GLU A 493 -82.05 -8.04 116.22
C GLU A 493 -81.39 -7.81 114.85
N VAL A 494 -80.63 -6.72 114.71
CA VAL A 494 -79.93 -6.38 113.45
C VAL A 494 -78.85 -7.40 113.08
N THR A 495 -78.23 -8.07 114.06
CA THR A 495 -77.23 -9.13 113.86
C THR A 495 -77.86 -10.37 113.24
N LEU A 496 -79.12 -10.67 113.59
CA LEU A 496 -79.89 -11.75 112.96
C LEU A 496 -80.20 -11.40 111.49
N LYS A 497 -80.73 -10.20 111.24
CA LYS A 497 -81.04 -9.72 109.89
C LYS A 497 -79.81 -9.72 108.97
N ILE A 498 -78.66 -9.26 109.46
CA ILE A 498 -77.39 -9.28 108.73
C ILE A 498 -76.90 -10.71 108.45
N ASN A 499 -77.02 -11.64 109.41
CA ASN A 499 -76.69 -13.05 109.21
C ASN A 499 -77.49 -13.69 108.06
N ASP A 500 -78.75 -13.28 107.90
CA ASP A 500 -79.68 -13.88 106.94
C ASP A 500 -79.54 -13.24 105.54
N ILE A 501 -79.34 -11.93 105.44
CA ILE A 501 -79.03 -11.21 104.18
C ILE A 501 -77.74 -11.76 103.55
N LEU A 502 -76.64 -11.70 104.31
CA LEU A 502 -75.29 -12.16 103.91
C LEU A 502 -75.13 -13.69 104.00
N LYS A 503 -76.21 -14.40 104.37
CA LYS A 503 -76.33 -15.87 104.42
C LYS A 503 -75.16 -16.55 105.13
N LEU A 504 -74.60 -15.91 106.18
CA LEU A 504 -73.24 -16.16 106.69
C LEU A 504 -72.97 -17.60 107.11
N LYS A 505 -73.99 -18.31 107.62
CA LYS A 505 -73.95 -19.74 107.98
C LYS A 505 -73.76 -20.69 106.78
N SER A 506 -73.99 -20.20 105.57
CA SER A 506 -73.92 -20.95 104.29
C SER A 506 -72.93 -20.35 103.29
N PHE A 507 -72.26 -19.26 103.67
CA PHE A 507 -71.14 -18.71 102.93
C PHE A 507 -70.01 -19.74 102.93
N ASN A 508 -69.48 -20.04 101.74
CA ASN A 508 -68.38 -20.96 101.57
C ASN A 508 -67.38 -20.34 100.60
N ILE A 509 -66.18 -20.03 101.11
CA ILE A 509 -65.09 -19.41 100.37
C ILE A 509 -64.61 -20.28 99.20
N ASP A 510 -64.72 -21.61 99.30
CA ASP A 510 -64.30 -22.56 98.27
C ASP A 510 -65.18 -22.48 97.01
N ARG A 511 -66.40 -21.91 97.10
CA ARG A 511 -67.24 -21.63 95.91
C ARG A 511 -66.55 -20.66 94.95
N TYR A 512 -65.64 -19.81 95.45
CA TYR A 512 -64.85 -18.90 94.65
C TYR A 512 -63.44 -19.46 94.34
N ASN A 513 -63.01 -20.56 94.99
CA ASN A 513 -61.78 -21.29 94.67
C ASN A 513 -62.00 -22.27 93.50
N ILE A 514 -62.23 -21.71 92.33
CA ILE A 514 -62.76 -22.43 91.16
C ILE A 514 -61.71 -23.04 90.21
N PHE A 515 -60.41 -22.91 90.50
CA PHE A 515 -59.36 -23.39 89.61
C PHE A 515 -59.19 -24.90 89.71
N ARG A 516 -59.53 -25.60 88.62
CA ARG A 516 -59.56 -27.07 88.60
C ARG A 516 -58.25 -27.69 88.14
N PHE A 517 -57.43 -26.97 87.39
CA PHE A 517 -56.23 -27.53 86.75
C PHE A 517 -54.94 -26.76 87.07
N ALA A 518 -55.02 -25.47 87.38
CA ALA A 518 -53.85 -24.60 87.47
C ALA A 518 -53.21 -24.45 88.88
N THR A 519 -53.85 -24.98 89.93
CA THR A 519 -53.41 -24.86 91.34
C THR A 519 -52.22 -25.74 91.71
N ASN A 520 -52.06 -26.93 91.11
CA ASN A 520 -51.08 -27.92 91.55
C ASN A 520 -49.62 -27.66 91.10
N SER A 521 -49.29 -26.45 90.61
CA SER A 521 -47.98 -26.16 89.99
C SER A 521 -46.81 -26.02 90.97
N GLN A 522 -47.06 -25.86 92.28
CA GLN A 522 -46.00 -25.88 93.30
C GLN A 522 -45.63 -27.31 93.76
N GLU A 523 -46.50 -28.30 93.55
CA GLU A 523 -46.40 -29.62 94.20
C GLU A 523 -45.84 -30.72 93.28
N GLY A 524 -44.75 -30.39 92.57
CA GLY A 524 -43.86 -31.30 91.84
C GLY A 524 -44.41 -31.97 90.55
N ASN A 525 -45.69 -32.34 90.52
CA ASN A 525 -46.29 -33.14 89.47
C ASN A 525 -46.68 -32.28 88.24
N ARG A 526 -45.81 -32.31 87.22
CA ARG A 526 -45.91 -31.51 85.99
C ARG A 526 -47.07 -31.92 85.06
N ILE A 527 -48.31 -31.61 85.43
CA ILE A 527 -49.39 -31.47 84.44
C ILE A 527 -49.14 -30.14 83.69
N LYS A 528 -48.72 -30.21 82.43
CA LYS A 528 -48.53 -29.01 81.61
C LYS A 528 -49.88 -28.38 81.28
N LEU A 529 -50.10 -27.15 81.73
CA LEU A 529 -51.37 -26.44 81.57
C LEU A 529 -51.58 -26.06 80.09
N ASN A 530 -52.41 -26.82 79.38
CA ASN A 530 -52.71 -26.56 77.97
C ASN A 530 -53.87 -25.56 77.80
N SER A 531 -54.05 -25.02 76.58
CA SER A 531 -55.09 -23.99 76.35
C SER A 531 -56.51 -24.49 76.65
N SER A 532 -56.83 -25.77 76.42
CA SER A 532 -58.15 -26.34 76.77
C SER A 532 -58.42 -26.31 78.29
N MET A 533 -57.39 -26.43 79.13
CA MET A 533 -57.51 -26.26 80.58
C MET A 533 -57.67 -24.77 80.94
N MET A 534 -56.85 -23.89 80.35
CA MET A 534 -56.94 -22.43 80.54
C MET A 534 -58.34 -21.88 80.19
N ALA A 535 -58.91 -22.27 79.04
CA ALA A 535 -60.24 -21.86 78.59
C ALA A 535 -61.35 -22.32 79.56
N LYS A 536 -61.22 -23.51 80.16
CA LYS A 536 -62.18 -24.03 81.14
C LYS A 536 -62.11 -23.23 82.45
N ASP A 537 -60.92 -22.96 82.96
CA ASP A 537 -60.73 -22.16 84.17
C ASP A 537 -61.18 -20.69 83.95
N ILE A 538 -60.94 -20.08 82.77
CA ILE A 538 -61.50 -18.76 82.39
C ILE A 538 -63.04 -18.78 82.32
N LYS A 539 -63.64 -19.83 81.76
CA LYS A 539 -65.12 -19.96 81.67
C LYS A 539 -65.76 -20.07 83.06
N SER A 540 -65.14 -20.84 83.97
CA SER A 540 -65.53 -20.90 85.38
C SER A 540 -65.38 -19.53 86.07
N LEU A 541 -64.27 -18.81 85.80
CA LEU A 541 -64.03 -17.47 86.33
C LEU A 541 -65.13 -16.50 85.96
N LYS A 542 -65.55 -16.46 84.68
CA LYS A 542 -66.63 -15.61 84.18
C LYS A 542 -67.98 -15.96 84.82
N LYS A 543 -68.43 -17.22 84.76
CA LYS A 543 -69.71 -17.65 85.37
C LYS A 543 -69.84 -17.23 86.84
N ASN A 544 -68.78 -17.43 87.62
CA ASN A 544 -68.78 -17.10 89.05
C ASN A 544 -68.31 -15.65 89.36
N LEU A 545 -67.96 -14.84 88.34
CA LEU A 545 -67.96 -13.37 88.43
C LEU A 545 -69.40 -12.88 88.34
N ASP A 546 -70.17 -13.38 87.38
CA ASP A 546 -71.57 -12.97 87.15
C ASP A 546 -72.45 -13.32 88.36
N GLU A 547 -72.28 -14.53 88.93
CA GLU A 547 -72.92 -14.95 90.19
C GLU A 547 -72.57 -14.01 91.36
N LEU A 548 -71.26 -13.77 91.59
CA LEU A 548 -70.79 -12.91 92.68
C LEU A 548 -71.26 -11.46 92.53
N LYS A 549 -71.39 -10.98 91.29
CA LYS A 549 -71.90 -9.63 91.02
C LYS A 549 -73.37 -9.52 91.43
N VAL A 550 -74.23 -10.45 91.00
CA VAL A 550 -75.65 -10.47 91.37
C VAL A 550 -75.83 -10.68 92.88
N GLU A 551 -74.98 -11.51 93.50
CA GLU A 551 -74.91 -11.71 94.95
C GLU A 551 -74.64 -10.38 95.68
N LEU A 552 -73.60 -9.64 95.28
CA LEU A 552 -73.19 -8.36 95.87
C LEU A 552 -74.24 -7.25 95.67
N GLU A 553 -74.78 -7.11 94.45
CA GLU A 553 -75.80 -6.10 94.13
C GLU A 553 -77.09 -6.30 94.96
N GLN A 554 -77.47 -7.54 95.23
CA GLN A 554 -78.62 -7.85 96.08
C GLN A 554 -78.32 -7.62 97.58
N GLU A 555 -77.15 -8.06 98.06
CA GLU A 555 -76.73 -7.85 99.46
C GLU A 555 -76.63 -6.36 99.81
N GLU A 556 -76.01 -5.54 98.96
CA GLU A 556 -75.97 -4.09 99.14
C GLU A 556 -77.37 -3.48 99.22
N LYS A 557 -78.28 -3.92 98.34
CA LYS A 557 -79.65 -3.42 98.29
C LYS A 557 -80.45 -3.81 99.53
N GLU A 558 -80.24 -5.01 100.08
CA GLU A 558 -80.88 -5.46 101.31
C GLU A 558 -80.32 -4.76 102.56
N LEU A 559 -78.99 -4.64 102.67
CA LEU A 559 -78.30 -3.97 103.78
C LEU A 559 -78.66 -2.49 103.93
N LYS A 560 -78.86 -1.77 102.82
CA LYS A 560 -79.29 -0.36 102.81
C LYS A 560 -80.66 -0.10 103.45
N ASN A 561 -81.42 -1.15 103.80
CA ASN A 561 -82.68 -1.04 104.56
C ASN A 561 -82.51 -1.34 106.07
N LEU A 562 -81.28 -1.48 106.58
CA LEU A 562 -80.99 -1.79 107.99
C LEU A 562 -80.21 -0.70 108.76
N GLU A 563 -79.59 0.25 108.05
CA GLU A 563 -78.83 1.36 108.65
C GLU A 563 -79.75 2.33 109.42
#